data_AF-A0A0M4D141-F1
#
_entry.id   AF-A0A0M4D141-F1
#
_cell.length_a   1.000
_cell.length_b   1.000
_cell.length_c   1.000
_cell.angle_alpha   90.00
_cell.angle_beta   90.00
_cell.angle_gamma   90.00
#
_symmetry.space_group_name_H-M   'P 1'
#
loop_
_entity.id
_entity.type
_entity.pdbx_description
1 polymer ?
#
loop_
_entity_poly.entity_id
_entity_poly.type
_entity_poly.pdbx_seq_one_letter_code
_entity_poly.pdbx_strand_id
1 'polypeptide(L)'
;MTPLLVATSLAWGGFFGYLALRLFDSLLGIGFCLHGLLLWRWKRLASTVATGVAKPEIILSLLLRLTLYTLVFAALLRFGDDLACHRLRSGYAGSGALPFFLASGALVLLRLPATRRRLLHYWKMSHEYDYADRRRRTKMLD
;
A
#
# COMPACT_ATOMS: atom_id res chain seq x y z
N MET A 1 0.50 31.88 -11.31
CA MET A 1 0.56 30.99 -10.13
C MET A 1 1.72 31.42 -9.27
N THR A 2 1.56 31.54 -7.95
CA THR A 2 2.71 31.80 -7.08
C THR A 2 3.58 30.53 -6.99
N PRO A 3 4.91 30.65 -7.02
CA PRO A 3 5.82 29.49 -7.00
C PRO A 3 5.62 28.62 -5.75
N LEU A 4 5.21 29.24 -4.64
CA LEU A 4 4.88 28.56 -3.39
C LEU A 4 3.67 27.61 -3.53
N LEU A 5 2.67 27.97 -4.34
CA LEU A 5 1.47 27.15 -4.57
C LEU A 5 1.78 25.94 -5.48
N VAL A 6 2.69 26.10 -6.43
CA VAL A 6 3.20 25.01 -7.27
C VAL A 6 4.04 24.04 -6.43
N ALA A 7 4.93 24.55 -5.58
CA ALA A 7 5.76 23.71 -4.72
C ALA A 7 4.92 22.89 -3.71
N THR A 8 3.93 23.52 -3.07
CA THR A 8 3.05 22.82 -2.12
C THR A 8 2.18 21.78 -2.82
N SER A 9 1.61 22.08 -3.98
CA SER A 9 0.80 21.11 -4.73
C SER A 9 1.60 19.91 -5.24
N LEU A 10 2.84 20.11 -5.69
CA LEU A 10 3.75 19.02 -6.08
C LEU A 10 4.13 18.15 -4.88
N ALA A 11 4.52 18.77 -3.75
CA ALA A 11 4.88 18.03 -2.54
C ALA A 11 3.68 17.22 -2.01
N TRP A 12 2.50 17.86 -1.92
CA TRP A 12 1.28 17.21 -1.44
C TRP A 12 0.81 16.08 -2.37
N GLY A 13 0.88 16.30 -3.69
CA GLY A 13 0.57 15.29 -4.70
C GLY A 13 1.50 14.09 -4.62
N GLY A 14 2.79 14.32 -4.41
CA GLY A 14 3.77 13.26 -4.20
C GLY A 14 3.49 12.44 -2.93
N PHE A 15 3.25 13.10 -1.80
CA PHE A 15 2.89 12.42 -0.55
C PHE A 15 1.60 11.61 -0.68
N PHE A 16 0.58 12.19 -1.30
CA PHE A 16 -0.70 11.53 -1.53
C PHE A 16 -0.55 10.30 -2.43
N GLY A 17 0.13 10.43 -3.57
CA GLY A 17 0.36 9.32 -4.50
C GLY A 17 1.17 8.19 -3.87
N TYR A 18 2.20 8.54 -3.07
CA TYR A 18 2.98 7.55 -2.32
C TYR A 18 2.12 6.80 -1.29
N LEU A 19 1.34 7.51 -0.49
CA LEU A 19 0.48 6.90 0.52
C LEU A 19 -0.61 6.04 -0.11
N ALA A 20 -1.28 6.52 -1.16
CA ALA A 20 -2.31 5.77 -1.88
C ALA A 20 -1.75 4.43 -2.38
N LEU A 21 -0.57 4.45 -3.00
CA LEU A 21 0.09 3.24 -3.49
C LEU A 21 0.48 2.29 -2.35
N ARG A 22 0.92 2.81 -1.19
CA ARG A 22 1.15 1.98 0.01
C ARG A 22 -0.10 1.37 0.60
N LEU A 23 -1.22 2.10 0.56
CA LEU A 23 -2.52 1.62 0.97
C LEU A 23 -2.96 0.46 0.08
N PHE A 24 -2.87 0.63 -1.24
CA PHE A 24 -3.17 -0.41 -2.23
C PHE A 24 -2.26 -1.63 -2.08
N ASP A 25 -0.94 -1.45 -1.92
CA ASP A 25 0.01 -2.54 -1.65
C ASP A 25 -0.43 -3.36 -0.42
N SER A 26 -0.86 -2.67 0.65
CA SER A 26 -1.26 -3.31 1.91
C SER A 26 -2.62 -4.00 1.82
N LEU A 27 -3.59 -3.39 1.13
CA LEU A 27 -4.90 -3.98 0.84
C LEU A 27 -4.77 -5.27 0.03
N LEU A 28 -3.99 -5.22 -1.05
CA LEU A 28 -3.73 -6.40 -1.88
C LEU A 28 -2.96 -7.48 -1.11
N GLY A 29 -2.01 -7.10 -0.26
CA GLY A 29 -1.32 -8.02 0.65
C GLY A 29 -2.29 -8.76 1.58
N ILE A 30 -3.24 -8.04 2.20
CA ILE A 30 -4.30 -8.64 3.02
C ILE A 30 -5.21 -9.51 2.17
N GLY A 31 -5.58 -9.07 0.96
CA GLY A 31 -6.37 -9.86 0.02
C GLY A 31 -5.73 -11.21 -0.30
N PHE A 32 -4.43 -11.23 -0.59
CA PHE A 32 -3.69 -12.47 -0.82
C PHE A 32 -3.61 -13.36 0.42
N CYS A 33 -3.40 -12.78 1.62
CA CYS A 33 -3.41 -13.55 2.86
C CYS A 33 -4.78 -14.16 3.17
N LEU A 34 -5.85 -13.40 2.99
CA LEU A 34 -7.23 -13.85 3.18
C LEU A 34 -7.57 -14.96 2.18
N HIS A 35 -7.16 -14.79 0.91
CA HIS A 35 -7.32 -15.79 -0.13
C HIS A 35 -6.57 -17.09 0.22
N GLY A 36 -5.35 -17.00 0.75
CA GLY A 36 -4.59 -18.15 1.24
C GLY A 36 -5.28 -18.87 2.41
N LEU A 37 -5.86 -18.12 3.36
CA LEU A 37 -6.65 -18.69 4.46
C LEU A 37 -7.93 -19.37 3.97
N LEU A 38 -8.64 -18.77 3.02
CA LEU A 38 -9.84 -19.35 2.40
C LEU A 38 -9.52 -20.64 1.67
N LEU A 39 -8.48 -20.66 0.84
CA LEU A 39 -7.97 -21.86 0.17
C LEU A 39 -7.58 -22.94 1.18
N TRP A 40 -6.90 -22.58 2.26
CA TRP A 40 -6.53 -23.52 3.31
C TRP A 40 -7.75 -24.11 4.01
N ARG A 41 -8.71 -23.28 4.40
CA ARG A 41 -9.96 -23.72 5.02
C ARG A 41 -10.74 -24.65 4.10
N TRP A 42 -10.78 -24.34 2.81
CA TRP A 42 -11.40 -25.17 1.78
C TRP A 42 -10.69 -26.51 1.62
N LYS A 43 -9.35 -26.52 1.48
CA LYS A 43 -8.55 -27.75 1.37
C LYS A 43 -8.63 -28.63 2.63
N ARG A 44 -8.70 -28.00 3.81
CA ARG A 44 -8.89 -28.69 5.10
C ARG A 44 -10.26 -29.38 5.17
N LEU A 45 -11.31 -28.73 4.68
CA LEU A 45 -12.65 -29.31 4.55
C LEU A 45 -12.71 -30.40 3.46
N ALA A 46 -11.90 -30.27 2.40
CA ALA A 46 -11.85 -31.20 1.27
C ALA A 46 -10.88 -32.39 1.46
N SER A 47 -10.36 -32.64 2.68
CA SER A 47 -9.52 -33.79 3.07
C SER A 47 -8.15 -33.94 2.36
N THR A 48 -7.72 -32.97 1.55
CA THR A 48 -6.46 -33.07 0.81
C THR A 48 -5.35 -32.29 1.52
N VAL A 49 -4.32 -33.03 1.98
CA VAL A 49 -3.02 -32.59 2.54
C VAL A 49 -2.79 -31.08 2.48
N ALA A 50 -3.04 -30.41 3.60
CA ALA A 50 -3.01 -28.95 3.73
C ALA A 50 -1.59 -28.38 3.60
N THR A 51 -1.23 -27.98 2.39
CA THR A 51 -0.02 -27.21 2.10
C THR A 51 -0.30 -25.71 2.24
N GLY A 52 0.27 -25.07 3.26
CA GLY A 52 0.30 -23.61 3.40
C GLY A 52 -0.41 -23.07 4.64
N VAL A 53 0.29 -23.03 5.78
CA VAL A 53 -0.14 -22.27 6.96
C VAL A 53 0.44 -20.87 6.84
N ALA A 54 -0.37 -19.90 6.42
CA ALA A 54 0.00 -18.49 6.55
C ALA A 54 0.08 -18.17 8.06
N LYS A 55 1.29 -17.87 8.55
CA LYS A 55 1.51 -17.58 9.98
C LYS A 55 0.64 -16.38 10.41
N PRO A 56 -0.17 -16.49 11.47
CA PRO A 56 -1.07 -15.43 11.92
C PRO A 56 -0.34 -14.12 12.26
N GLU A 57 0.92 -14.22 12.69
CA GLU A 57 1.81 -13.08 12.92
C GLU A 57 1.98 -12.17 11.69
N ILE A 58 2.05 -12.78 10.49
CA ILE A 58 2.21 -12.03 9.23
C ILE A 58 0.93 -11.24 8.93
N ILE A 59 -0.23 -11.85 9.18
CA ILE A 59 -1.54 -11.23 8.98
C ILE A 59 -1.72 -10.06 9.96
N LEU A 60 -1.37 -10.25 11.24
CA LEU A 60 -1.46 -9.19 12.25
C LEU A 60 -0.53 -8.01 11.91
N SER A 61 0.70 -8.29 11.46
CA SER A 61 1.64 -7.24 11.04
C SER A 61 1.15 -6.48 9.80
N LEU A 62 0.52 -7.16 8.85
CA LEU A 62 -0.10 -6.54 7.67
C LEU A 62 -1.31 -5.68 8.04
N LEU A 63 -2.18 -6.18 8.94
CA LEU A 63 -3.32 -5.42 9.46
C LEU A 63 -2.86 -4.16 10.19
N LEU A 64 -1.89 -4.25 11.08
CA LEU A 64 -1.37 -3.11 11.82
C LEU A 64 -0.75 -2.07 10.88
N ARG A 65 -0.01 -2.51 9.85
CA ARG A 65 0.48 -1.62 8.79
C ARG A 65 -0.65 -0.96 8.03
N LEU A 66 -1.69 -1.71 7.66
CA LEU A 66 -2.86 -1.15 6.98
C LEU A 66 -3.51 -0.08 7.85
N THR A 67 -3.77 -0.37 9.13
CA THR A 67 -4.38 0.58 10.07
C THR A 67 -3.54 1.85 10.23
N LEU A 68 -2.21 1.70 10.29
CA LEU A 68 -1.32 2.85 10.41
C LEU A 68 -1.32 3.68 9.12
N TYR A 69 -1.28 3.04 7.95
CA TYR A 69 -1.38 3.75 6.67
C TYR A 69 -2.74 4.41 6.44
N THR A 70 -3.85 3.77 6.81
CA THR A 70 -5.19 4.38 6.72
C THR A 70 -5.30 5.59 7.64
N LEU A 71 -4.76 5.51 8.87
CA LEU A 71 -4.79 6.62 9.83
C LEU A 71 -3.96 7.81 9.34
N VAL A 72 -2.75 7.56 8.83
CA VAL A 72 -1.92 8.61 8.24
C VAL A 72 -2.58 9.18 6.97
N PHE A 73 -3.23 8.35 6.15
CA PHE A 73 -3.95 8.81 4.97
C PHE A 73 -5.16 9.69 5.32
N ALA A 74 -5.95 9.29 6.32
CA ALA A 74 -7.08 10.07 6.80
C ALA A 74 -6.63 11.40 7.39
N ALA A 75 -5.54 11.42 8.16
CA ALA A 75 -4.93 12.65 8.65
C ALA A 75 -4.48 13.55 7.50
N LEU A 76 -3.78 13.00 6.50
CA LEU A 76 -3.31 13.74 5.32
C LEU A 76 -4.48 14.35 4.53
N LEU A 77 -5.57 13.60 4.34
CA LEU A 77 -6.79 14.09 3.70
C LEU A 77 -7.42 15.24 4.49
N ARG A 78 -7.54 15.08 5.81
CA ARG A 78 -8.13 16.11 6.68
C ARG A 78 -7.30 17.39 6.71
N PHE A 79 -5.97 17.28 6.80
CA PHE A 79 -5.08 18.46 6.69
C PHE A 79 -5.11 19.08 5.29
N GLY A 80 -5.23 18.26 4.24
CA GLY A 80 -5.36 18.74 2.87
C GLY A 80 -6.65 19.53 2.65
N ASP A 81 -7.76 19.04 3.20
CA ASP A 81 -9.06 19.69 3.13
C ASP A 81 -9.09 21.01 3.93
N ASP A 82 -8.53 21.03 5.14
CA ASP A 82 -8.36 22.27 5.92
C ASP A 82 -7.47 23.28 5.18
N LEU A 83 -6.35 22.85 4.59
CA LEU A 83 -5.46 23.74 3.82
C LEU A 83 -6.13 24.28 2.55
N ALA A 84 -6.93 23.46 1.86
CA ALA A 84 -7.67 23.84 0.67
C ALA A 84 -8.84 24.78 1.00
N CYS A 85 -9.58 24.50 2.08
CA CYS A 85 -10.75 25.28 2.50
C CYS A 85 -10.37 26.63 3.14
N HIS A 86 -9.34 26.68 4.00
CA HIS A 86 -9.04 27.90 4.77
C HIS A 86 -8.04 28.87 4.12
N ARG A 87 -7.13 28.43 3.23
CA ARG A 87 -6.07 29.31 2.70
C ARG A 87 -6.05 29.50 1.19
N LEU A 88 -6.65 28.60 0.41
CA LEU A 88 -6.35 28.51 -1.03
C LEU A 88 -7.58 28.30 -1.93
N ARG A 89 -8.80 28.50 -1.40
CA ARG A 89 -10.08 28.21 -2.08
C ARG A 89 -10.22 28.86 -3.47
N SER A 90 -9.57 30.00 -3.72
CA SER A 90 -9.59 30.68 -5.02
C SER A 90 -8.47 30.28 -6.00
N GLY A 91 -7.36 29.68 -5.53
CA GLY A 91 -6.19 29.34 -6.36
C GLY A 91 -5.98 27.85 -6.63
N TYR A 92 -6.38 26.99 -5.67
CA TYR A 92 -6.14 25.54 -5.73
C TYR A 92 -7.13 24.80 -6.66
N ALA A 93 -8.39 25.27 -6.71
CA ALA A 93 -9.48 24.64 -7.45
C ALA A 93 -9.30 24.62 -8.98
N GLY A 94 -8.39 25.44 -9.53
CA GLY A 94 -8.08 25.44 -10.96
C GLY A 94 -6.62 25.07 -11.26
N SER A 95 -5.69 25.90 -10.79
CA SER A 95 -4.29 25.82 -11.22
C SER A 95 -3.43 24.85 -10.40
N GLY A 96 -3.74 24.66 -9.11
CA GLY A 96 -2.99 23.78 -8.20
C GLY A 96 -3.35 22.29 -8.30
N ALA A 97 -4.52 21.96 -8.84
CA ALA A 97 -4.96 20.58 -9.02
C ALA A 97 -4.12 19.82 -10.06
N LEU A 98 -3.79 20.46 -11.18
CA LEU A 98 -2.97 19.88 -12.26
C LEU A 98 -1.60 19.37 -11.78
N PRO A 99 -0.74 20.19 -11.14
CA PRO A 99 0.54 19.72 -10.63
C PRO A 99 0.38 18.66 -9.52
N PHE A 100 -0.67 18.74 -8.71
CA PHE A 100 -0.98 17.70 -7.72
C PHE A 100 -1.24 16.33 -8.38
N PHE A 101 -2.13 16.27 -9.37
CA PHE A 101 -2.44 15.02 -10.07
C PHE A 101 -1.25 14.50 -10.89
N LEU A 102 -0.49 15.39 -11.54
CA LEU A 102 0.72 15.02 -12.27
C LEU A 102 1.79 14.45 -11.34
N ALA A 103 2.06 15.09 -10.21
CA ALA A 103 3.04 14.58 -9.24
C ALA A 103 2.60 13.24 -8.65
N SER A 104 1.33 13.11 -8.25
CA SER A 104 0.76 11.87 -7.73
C SER A 104 0.86 10.74 -8.77
N GLY A 105 0.39 10.98 -9.99
CA GLY A 105 0.40 10.00 -11.08
C GLY A 105 1.81 9.58 -11.49
N ALA A 106 2.74 10.54 -11.64
CA ALA A 106 4.13 10.25 -11.97
C ALA A 106 4.78 9.37 -10.89
N LEU A 107 4.56 9.68 -9.61
CA LEU A 107 5.14 8.91 -8.50
C LEU A 107 4.55 7.49 -8.44
N VAL A 108 3.25 7.35 -8.67
CA VAL A 108 2.57 6.05 -8.78
C VAL A 108 3.18 5.21 -9.91
N LEU A 109 3.31 5.78 -11.11
CA LEU A 109 3.87 5.10 -12.28
C LEU A 109 5.33 4.69 -12.06
N LEU A 110 6.15 5.56 -11.46
CA LEU A 110 7.56 5.27 -11.16
C LEU A 110 7.72 4.14 -10.13
N ARG A 111 6.75 3.98 -9.21
CA ARG A 111 6.81 2.99 -8.13
C ARG A 111 6.06 1.69 -8.46
N LEU A 112 5.29 1.67 -9.53
CA LEU A 112 4.54 0.52 -10.03
C LEU A 112 5.40 -0.76 -10.19
N PRO A 113 6.64 -0.70 -10.74
CA PRO A 113 7.51 -1.88 -10.81
C PRO A 113 7.90 -2.42 -9.44
N ALA A 114 8.15 -1.55 -8.46
CA ALA A 114 8.50 -1.94 -7.10
C ALA A 114 7.29 -2.56 -6.37
N THR A 115 6.10 -1.99 -6.56
CA THR A 115 4.82 -2.56 -6.11
C THR A 115 4.58 -3.94 -6.68
N ARG A 116 4.76 -4.13 -8.00
CA ARG A 116 4.62 -5.43 -8.65
C ARG A 116 5.56 -6.47 -8.03
N ARG A 117 6.84 -6.11 -7.78
CA ARG A 117 7.80 -7.01 -7.12
C ARG A 117 7.36 -7.38 -5.70
N ARG A 118 6.81 -6.43 -4.93
CA ARG A 118 6.27 -6.69 -3.57
C ARG A 118 5.05 -7.61 -3.61
N LEU A 119 4.11 -7.37 -4.52
CA LEU A 119 2.93 -8.21 -4.70
C LEU A 119 3.29 -9.64 -5.09
N LEU A 120 4.23 -9.80 -6.03
CA LEU A 120 4.75 -11.12 -6.38
C LEU A 120 5.39 -11.82 -5.17
N HIS A 121 6.07 -11.07 -4.29
CA HIS A 121 6.63 -11.64 -3.07
C HIS A 121 5.54 -12.14 -2.10
N TYR A 122 4.47 -11.36 -1.89
CA TYR A 122 3.33 -11.78 -1.08
C TYR A 122 2.60 -12.98 -1.68
N TRP A 123 2.44 -13.00 -3.01
CA TRP A 123 1.87 -14.13 -3.72
C TRP A 123 2.72 -15.40 -3.51
N LYS A 124 4.05 -15.31 -3.68
CA LYS A 124 4.95 -16.45 -3.42
C LYS A 124 4.88 -16.93 -1.97
N MET A 125 4.86 -16.02 -0.99
CA MET A 125 4.69 -16.40 0.42
C MET A 125 3.37 -17.13 0.72
N SER A 126 2.31 -16.85 -0.03
CA SER A 126 0.99 -17.47 0.18
C SER A 126 0.78 -18.75 -0.64
N HIS A 127 1.45 -18.91 -1.78
CA HIS A 127 1.22 -20.01 -2.72
C HIS A 127 2.38 -21.03 -2.77
N GLU A 128 3.63 -20.63 -2.54
CA GLU A 128 4.77 -21.55 -2.54
C GLU A 128 4.97 -22.14 -1.13
N TYR A 129 4.84 -23.46 -1.02
CA TYR A 129 5.14 -24.20 0.22
C TYR A 129 6.60 -24.00 0.64
N ASP A 130 6.86 -23.73 1.92
CA ASP A 130 8.20 -23.51 2.50
C ASP A 130 8.97 -22.28 1.92
N TYR A 131 8.32 -21.35 1.22
CA TYR A 131 9.01 -20.16 0.71
C TYR A 131 9.40 -19.19 1.83
N ALA A 132 8.50 -18.94 2.79
CA ALA A 132 8.76 -18.04 3.91
C ALA A 132 9.91 -18.54 4.82
N ASP A 133 9.98 -19.86 5.05
CA ASP A 133 10.99 -20.48 5.90
C ASP A 133 12.35 -20.63 5.17
N ARG A 134 12.36 -20.86 3.86
CA ARG A 134 13.59 -20.71 3.04
C ARG A 134 14.17 -19.30 3.08
N ARG A 135 13.31 -18.27 3.08
CA ARG A 135 13.73 -16.86 3.13
C ARG A 135 14.23 -16.42 4.51
N ARG A 136 13.69 -16.99 5.60
CA ARG A 136 14.23 -16.82 6.95
C ARG A 136 15.62 -17.44 7.08
N ARG A 137 15.81 -18.63 6.52
CA ARG A 137 17.11 -19.32 6.52
C ARG A 137 18.19 -18.52 5.79
N THR A 138 17.88 -17.98 4.60
CA THR A 138 18.84 -17.12 3.87
C THR A 138 19.16 -15.82 4.59
N LYS A 139 18.20 -15.19 5.27
CA LYS A 139 18.46 -13.98 6.07
C LYS A 139 19.28 -14.20 7.34
N MET A 140 19.41 -15.43 7.83
CA MET A 140 20.24 -15.76 8.99
C MET A 140 21.68 -16.14 8.59
N LEU A 141 21.93 -16.29 7.29
CA LEU A 141 23.24 -16.64 6.71
C LEU A 141 24.00 -15.42 6.16
N ASP A 142 23.32 -14.26 6.08
CA ASP A 142 23.90 -12.95 5.76
C ASP A 142 24.16 -12.16 7.05
#